data_AF-M5RYC1-F1
#
_entry.id   AF-M5RYC1-F1
#
_cell.length_a   1.000
_cell.length_b   1.000
_cell.length_c   1.000
_cell.angle_alpha   90.00
_cell.angle_beta   90.00
_cell.angle_gamma   90.00
#
_symmetry.space_group_name_H-M   'P 1'
#
loop_
_entity.id
_entity.type
_entity.pdbx_description
1 polymer ?
#
loop_
_entity_poly.entity_id
_entity_poly.type
_entity_poly.pdbx_seq_one_letter_code
_entity_poly.pdbx_strand_id
1 'polypeptide(L)' 'MVIHQDVWNWGNDRLVFGFLPFTLAYHAGISIAASVVWFLAATFAWPQHLEDDAMSATETEEGAV' A
#
# COMPACT_ATOMS: atom_id res chain seq x y z
N MET A 1 -9.43 12.23 24.23
CA MET A 1 -8.63 11.58 23.17
C MET A 1 -9.59 10.76 22.33
N VAL A 2 -10.20 11.35 21.29
CA VAL A 2 -11.17 10.64 20.43
C VAL A 2 -10.54 10.32 19.06
N ILE A 3 -9.48 11.03 18.66
CA ILE A 3 -8.79 10.87 17.35
C ILE A 3 -7.58 9.93 17.44
N HIS A 4 -7.05 9.66 18.64
CA HIS A 4 -5.99 8.68 18.79
C HIS A 4 -6.64 7.31 19.00
N GLN A 5 -6.79 6.57 17.89
CA GLN A 5 -7.50 5.31 17.80
C GLN A 5 -6.60 4.08 18.01
N ASP A 6 -5.33 4.28 18.35
CA ASP A 6 -4.38 3.18 18.57
C ASP A 6 -4.11 2.96 20.07
N VAL A 7 -5.06 2.29 20.74
CA VAL A 7 -4.95 1.88 22.16
C VAL A 7 -4.77 0.37 22.33
N TRP A 8 -4.77 -0.39 21.23
CA TRP A 8 -4.88 -1.84 21.22
C TRP A 8 -3.71 -2.55 21.94
N ASN A 9 -2.49 -2.02 21.84
CA ASN A 9 -1.28 -2.65 22.41
C ASN A 9 -0.42 -1.68 23.25
N TRP A 10 -1.06 -0.72 23.92
CA TRP A 10 -0.36 0.32 24.69
C TRP A 10 0.36 -0.18 25.95
N GLY A 11 -0.06 -1.31 26.54
CA GLY A 11 0.57 -1.88 27.74
C GLY A 11 1.76 -2.80 27.47
N ASN A 12 2.28 -2.82 26.24
CA ASN A 12 3.31 -3.77 25.82
C ASN A 12 4.66 -3.08 25.63
N ASP A 13 5.47 -3.13 26.68
CA ASP A 13 6.81 -2.53 26.72
C ASP A 13 7.90 -3.43 26.08
N ARG A 14 7.51 -4.47 25.34
CA ARG A 14 8.48 -5.33 24.66
C ARG A 14 9.20 -4.54 23.58
N LEU A 15 10.52 -4.59 23.62
CA LEU A 15 11.39 -4.01 22.60
C LEU A 15 11.85 -5.10 21.63
N VAL A 16 11.71 -4.83 20.34
CA VAL A 16 12.32 -5.59 19.25
C VAL A 16 13.71 -5.00 18.99
N PHE A 17 14.71 -5.86 18.81
CA PHE A 17 16.13 -5.47 18.64
C PHE A 17 16.71 -4.60 19.78
N GLY A 18 16.05 -4.56 20.95
CA GLY A 18 16.52 -3.83 22.12
C GLY A 18 16.26 -2.32 22.12
N PHE A 19 15.64 -1.74 21.08
CA PHE A 19 15.33 -0.30 21.03
C PHE A 19 13.99 0.06 20.37
N LEU A 20 13.38 -0.84 19.60
CA LEU A 20 12.17 -0.54 18.83
C LEU A 20 10.93 -1.05 19.57
N PRO A 21 9.93 -0.21 19.90
CA PRO A 21 8.68 -0.68 20.51
C PRO A 21 7.98 -1.72 19.64
N PHE A 22 7.49 -2.81 20.24
CA PHE A 22 6.83 -3.89 19.51
C PHE A 22 5.63 -3.40 18.69
N THR A 23 4.84 -2.48 19.24
CA THR A 23 3.73 -1.85 18.52
C THR A 23 4.19 -1.17 17.23
N LEU A 24 5.32 -0.46 17.27
CA LEU A 24 5.88 0.21 16.10
C LEU A 24 6.45 -0.81 15.09
N ALA A 25 7.13 -1.84 15.58
CA ALA A 25 7.63 -2.93 14.75
C ALA A 25 6.51 -3.67 14.01
N TYR A 26 5.38 -3.91 14.68
CA TYR A 26 4.19 -4.49 14.09
C TYR A 26 3.64 -3.61 12.95
N HIS A 27 3.50 -2.31 13.18
CA HIS A 27 3.06 -1.36 12.15
C HIS A 27 4.01 -1.31 10.96
N ALA A 28 5.33 -1.31 11.20
CA ALA A 28 6.30 -1.40 10.11
C ALA A 28 6.16 -2.70 9.31
N GLY A 29 5.94 -3.84 9.99
CA GLY A 29 5.73 -5.13 9.36
C GLY A 29 4.51 -5.17 8.43
N ILE A 30 3.36 -4.64 8.88
CA ILE A 30 2.16 -4.59 8.03
C ILE A 30 2.34 -3.65 6.83
N SER A 31 3.06 -2.53 6.98
CA SER A 31 3.35 -1.62 5.87
C SER A 31 4.23 -2.28 4.81
N ILE A 32 5.29 -3.00 5.24
CA ILE A 32 6.15 -3.76 4.33
C ILE A 32 5.33 -4.84 3.60
N ALA A 33 4.50 -5.59 4.32
CA ALA A 33 3.65 -6.61 3.71
C ALA A 33 2.68 -6.01 2.67
N ALA A 34 2.05 -4.88 2.98
CA ALA A 34 1.18 -4.17 2.05
C ALA A 34 1.93 -3.72 0.79
N SER A 35 3.15 -3.17 0.94
CA SER A 35 4.00 -2.80 -0.20
C SER A 35 4.36 -4.01 -1.06
N VAL A 36 4.68 -5.15 -0.46
CA VAL A 36 4.97 -6.40 -1.20
C VAL A 36 3.73 -6.87 -1.96
N VAL A 37 2.56 -6.90 -1.32
CA VAL A 37 1.31 -7.25 -1.99
C VAL A 37 1.05 -6.33 -3.17
N TRP A 38 1.27 -5.03 -3.01
CA TRP A 38 1.02 -4.06 -4.07
C TRP A 38 2.02 -4.14 -5.21
N PHE A 39 3.28 -4.42 -4.90
CA PHE A 39 4.30 -4.74 -5.90
C PHE A 39 3.88 -5.96 -6.72
N LEU A 40 3.48 -7.06 -6.07
CA LEU A 40 3.03 -8.27 -6.76
C LEU A 40 1.78 -8.03 -7.61
N ALA A 41 0.83 -7.24 -7.11
CA ALA A 41 -0.37 -6.87 -7.86
C ALA A 41 0.00 -6.08 -9.12
N ALA A 42 0.89 -5.09 -9.00
CA ALA A 42 1.35 -4.28 -10.13
C ALA A 42 2.12 -5.12 -11.17
N THR A 43 2.93 -6.09 -10.75
CA THR A 43 3.76 -6.88 -11.69
C THR A 43 3.03 -8.07 -12.29
N PHE A 44 2.11 -8.71 -11.57
CA PHE A 44 1.50 -9.97 -11.99
C PHE A 44 -0.01 -9.88 -12.26
N ALA A 45 -0.73 -8.99 -11.59
CA ALA A 45 -2.18 -8.89 -11.70
C ALA A 45 -2.63 -7.68 -12.54
N TRP A 46 -1.73 -6.77 -12.90
CA TRP A 46 -2.08 -5.60 -13.67
C TRP A 46 -2.37 -5.96 -15.14
N PRO A 47 -3.58 -5.64 -15.66
CA PRO A 47 -3.94 -6.01 -17.03
C PRO A 47 -3.20 -5.14 -18.05
N GLN A 48 -2.49 -5.79 -18.97
CA GLN A 48 -1.66 -5.11 -19.99
C GLN A 48 -2.51 -4.43 -21.08
N HIS A 49 -3.72 -4.95 -21.36
CA HIS A 49 -4.61 -4.38 -22.37
C HIS A 49 -5.16 -2.99 -22.03
N LEU A 50 -5.02 -2.54 -20.77
CA LEU A 50 -5.46 -1.21 -20.35
C LEU A 50 -4.67 -0.08 -21.03
N GLU A 51 -3.43 -0.36 -21.44
CA GLU A 51 -2.57 0.60 -22.13
C GLU A 51 -3.03 0.82 -23.58
N ASP A 52 -3.46 -0.25 -24.25
CA ASP A 52 -4.02 -0.20 -25.61
C ASP A 52 -5.37 0.53 -25.63
N ASP A 53 -6.25 0.25 -24.67
CA ASP A 53 -7.56 0.90 -24.55
C ASP A 53 -7.43 2.41 -24.27
N ALA A 54 -6.45 2.81 -23.45
CA ALA A 54 -6.18 4.22 -23.15
C ALA A 54 -5.66 5.00 -24.37
N MET A 55 -4.81 4.37 -25.19
CA MET A 55 -4.28 4.98 -26.40
C MET A 55 -5.35 5.13 -27.47
N SER A 56 -6.19 4.10 -27.66
CA SER A 56 -7.32 4.14 -28.61
C SER A 56 -8.38 5.19 -28.24
N ALA A 57 -8.63 5.41 -26.94
CA ALA A 57 -9.54 6.45 -26.49
C ALA A 57 -9.01 7.86 -26.84
N THR A 58 -7.70 8.08 -26.68
CA THR A 58 -7.04 9.38 -26.96
C THR A 58 -7.04 9.71 -28.45
N GLU A 59 -6.75 8.74 -29.33
CA GLU A 59 -6.81 8.93 -30.79
C GLU A 59 -8.23 9.28 -31.29
N THR A 60 -9.26 8.73 -30.62
CA THR A 60 -10.66 9.01 -30.97
C THR A 60 -11.07 10.44 -30.58
N GLU A 61 -10.57 10.97 -29.46
CA GLU A 61 -10.82 12.36 -29.05
C GLU A 61 -10.03 13.38 -29.90
N GLU A 62 -8.78 13.07 -30.25
CA GLU A 62 -7.94 13.95 -31.07
C GLU A 62 -8.37 13.98 -32.56
N GLY A 63 -8.97 12.91 -33.06
CA GLY A 63 -9.59 12.88 -34.40
C GLY A 63 -10.96 13.56 -34.50
N ALA A 64 -11.56 13.91 -33.36
CA ALA A 64 -12.87 14.57 -33.28
C ALA A 64 -12.79 16.10 -33.07
N VAL A 65 -11.58 16.67 -32.90
CA VAL A 65 -11.33 18.12 -32.72
C VAL A 65 -10.96 18.84 -34.01
#